data_AF-A0A1H0UAS8-F1
#
_entry.id   AF-A0A1H0UAS8-F1
#
_cell.length_a   1.000
_cell.length_b   1.000
_cell.length_c   1.000
_cell.angle_alpha   90.00
_cell.angle_beta   90.00
_cell.angle_gamma   90.00
#
_symmetry.space_group_name_H-M   'P 1'
#
loop_
_entity.id
_entity.type
_entity.pdbx_description
1 polymer ?
#
loop_
_entity_poly.entity_id
_entity_poly.type
_entity_poly.pdbx_seq_one_letter_code
_entity_poly.pdbx_strand_id
1 'polypeptide(L)'
;MDFQVIEEIDIFRELFWDILIRMQEYLDRHHIMDEKHPLYVLMDQLSCERAEMLGEKYKNMDDIMKLQGEYEFIRSYMNTLEEQEKKE
;
A
#
# COMPACT_ATOMS: atom_id res chain seq x y z
N MET A 1 4.37 -16.03 17.17
CA MET A 1 4.69 -14.70 16.63
C MET A 1 4.89 -13.78 17.83
N ASP A 2 5.91 -12.93 17.80
CA ASP A 2 6.16 -11.97 18.88
C ASP A 2 5.00 -10.95 18.94
N PHE A 3 4.64 -10.49 20.13
CA PHE A 3 3.59 -9.48 20.32
C PHE A 3 3.94 -8.19 19.57
N GLN A 4 5.22 -7.79 19.59
CA GLN A 4 5.66 -6.61 18.84
C GLN A 4 5.42 -6.76 17.33
N VAL A 5 5.68 -7.93 16.77
CA VAL A 5 5.45 -8.19 15.33
C VAL A 5 3.97 -8.09 14.99
N ILE A 6 3.08 -8.56 15.87
CA ILE A 6 1.63 -8.47 15.67
C ILE A 6 1.17 -7.01 15.67
N GLU A 7 1.64 -6.20 16.63
CA GLU A 7 1.31 -4.77 16.68
C GLU A 7 1.76 -4.03 15.42
N GLU A 8 2.98 -4.29 14.95
CA GLU A 8 3.49 -3.70 13.72
C GLU A 8 2.67 -4.13 12.49
N ILE A 9 2.29 -5.42 12.40
CA ILE A 9 1.41 -5.90 11.32
C ILE A 9 0.08 -5.16 11.31
N ASP A 10 -0.56 -4.98 12.47
CA ASP A 10 -1.83 -4.28 12.55
C ASP A 10 -1.70 -2.80 12.16
N ILE A 11 -0.59 -2.14 12.54
CA ILE A 11 -0.28 -0.77 12.07
C ILE A 11 -0.16 -0.75 10.55
N PHE A 12 0.64 -1.64 9.95
CA PHE A 12 0.80 -1.68 8.51
C PHE A 12 -0.51 -1.99 7.77
N ARG A 13 -1.38 -2.84 8.32
CA ARG A 13 -2.68 -3.14 7.71
C ARG A 13 -3.57 -1.90 7.56
N GLU A 14 -3.54 -0.99 8.53
CA GLU A 14 -4.23 0.30 8.47
C GLU A 14 -3.52 1.25 7.49
N LEU A 15 -2.19 1.35 7.55
CA LEU A 15 -1.43 2.21 6.65
C LEU A 15 -1.59 1.84 5.16
N PHE A 16 -1.60 0.55 4.84
CA PHE A 16 -1.87 0.08 3.48
C PHE A 16 -3.32 0.33 3.07
N TRP A 17 -4.28 0.26 4.00
CA TRP A 17 -5.67 0.60 3.71
C TRP A 17 -5.84 2.07 3.31
N ASP A 18 -5.21 2.98 4.05
CA ASP A 18 -5.22 4.40 3.74
C ASP A 18 -4.63 4.69 2.36
N ILE A 19 -3.53 4.03 1.99
CA ILE A 19 -2.94 4.16 0.65
C ILE A 19 -3.87 3.62 -0.43
N LEU A 20 -4.50 2.46 -0.22
CA LEU A 20 -5.43 1.88 -1.19
C LEU A 20 -6.60 2.83 -1.48
N ILE A 21 -7.16 3.48 -0.44
CA ILE A 21 -8.20 4.49 -0.62
C ILE A 21 -7.68 5.65 -1.47
N ARG A 22 -6.49 6.18 -1.16
CA ARG A 22 -5.89 7.28 -1.94
C ARG A 22 -5.65 6.90 -3.40
N MET A 23 -5.21 5.66 -3.65
CA MET A 23 -5.03 5.13 -5.01
C MET A 23 -6.35 5.07 -5.77
N GLN A 24 -7.41 4.55 -5.14
CA GLN A 24 -8.74 4.49 -5.74
C GLN A 24 -9.26 5.89 -6.07
N GLU A 25 -9.17 6.83 -5.13
CA GLU A 25 -9.59 8.22 -5.35
C GLU A 25 -8.82 8.88 -6.50
N TYR A 26 -7.51 8.62 -6.61
CA TYR A 26 -6.70 9.12 -7.72
C TYR A 26 -7.15 8.51 -9.05
N LEU A 27 -7.31 7.19 -9.13
CA LEU A 27 -7.81 6.50 -10.33
C LEU A 27 -9.17 7.07 -10.77
N ASP A 28 -10.08 7.28 -9.83
CA ASP A 28 -11.41 7.83 -10.08
C ASP A 28 -11.35 9.27 -10.60
N ARG A 29 -10.58 10.15 -9.93
CA ARG A 29 -10.41 11.56 -10.38
C ARG A 29 -9.84 11.64 -11.80
N HIS A 30 -8.88 10.79 -12.12
CA HIS A 30 -8.22 10.76 -13.42
C HIS A 30 -8.94 9.87 -14.46
N HIS A 31 -10.10 9.29 -14.11
CA HIS A 31 -10.89 8.42 -14.99
C HIS A 31 -10.09 7.23 -15.56
N ILE A 32 -9.15 6.69 -14.78
CA ILE A 32 -8.34 5.55 -15.17
C ILE A 32 -9.13 4.27 -14.89
N MET A 33 -9.85 3.80 -15.90
CA MET A 33 -10.70 2.60 -15.83
C MET A 33 -10.06 1.35 -16.47
N ASP A 34 -8.86 1.48 -17.06
CA ASP A 34 -8.16 0.32 -17.63
C ASP A 34 -7.53 -0.50 -16.50
N GLU A 35 -8.04 -1.72 -16.28
CA GLU A 35 -7.53 -2.66 -15.29
C GLU A 35 -6.08 -3.08 -15.56
N LYS A 36 -5.57 -2.86 -16.78
CA LYS A 36 -4.16 -3.08 -17.13
C LYS A 36 -3.27 -1.88 -16.85
N HIS A 37 -3.85 -0.75 -16.45
CA HIS A 37 -3.07 0.42 -16.09
C HIS A 37 -2.13 0.08 -14.92
N PRO A 38 -0.85 0.50 -14.95
CA PRO A 38 0.12 0.13 -13.91
C PRO A 38 -0.34 0.45 -12.49
N LEU A 39 -1.04 1.59 -12.30
CA LEU A 39 -1.55 1.98 -11.00
C LEU A 39 -2.70 1.07 -10.50
N TYR A 40 -3.53 0.55 -11.42
CA TYR A 40 -4.58 -0.40 -11.09
C TYR A 40 -3.98 -1.75 -10.69
N VAL A 41 -3.00 -2.23 -11.46
CA VAL A 41 -2.24 -3.46 -11.15
C VAL A 41 -1.54 -3.35 -9.80
N LEU A 42 -0.92 -2.19 -9.49
CA LEU A 42 -0.28 -1.95 -8.20
C LEU A 42 -1.30 -1.96 -7.05
N MET A 43 -2.47 -1.34 -7.23
CA MET A 43 -3.54 -1.32 -6.23
C MET A 43 -4.07 -2.74 -5.92
N ASP A 44 -4.23 -3.57 -6.95
CA ASP A 44 -4.65 -4.97 -6.81
C ASP A 44 -3.60 -5.79 -6.04
N GLN A 45 -2.32 -5.66 -6.41
CA GLN A 45 -1.21 -6.30 -5.70
C GLN A 45 -1.18 -5.91 -4.22
N LEU A 46 -1.39 -4.63 -3.91
CA LEU A 46 -1.41 -4.14 -2.53
C LEU A 46 -2.61 -4.61 -1.73
N SER A 47 -3.75 -4.77 -2.40
CA SER A 47 -4.95 -5.34 -1.79
C SER A 47 -4.72 -6.80 -1.38
N CYS A 48 -4.05 -7.57 -2.25
CA CYS A 48 -3.61 -8.93 -1.93
C CYS A 48 -2.60 -8.94 -0.78
N GLU A 49 -1.56 -8.11 -0.83
CA GLU A 49 -0.51 -8.04 0.20
C GLU A 49 -1.12 -7.76 1.59
N ARG A 50 -2.00 -6.76 1.68
CA ARG A 50 -2.73 -6.41 2.91
C ARG A 50 -3.58 -7.56 3.44
N ALA A 51 -4.23 -8.33 2.57
CA ALA A 51 -5.01 -9.50 2.99
C ALA A 51 -4.11 -10.63 3.53
N GLU A 52 -2.92 -10.80 2.94
CA GLU A 52 -1.93 -11.80 3.36
C GLU A 52 -1.22 -11.44 4.68
N MET A 53 -1.25 -10.19 5.12
CA MET A 53 -0.67 -9.75 6.40
C MET A 53 -1.25 -10.47 7.63
N LEU A 54 -2.50 -10.95 7.56
CA LEU A 54 -3.11 -11.77 8.60
C LEU A 54 -2.64 -13.24 8.57
N GLY A 55 -1.94 -13.62 7.51
CA GLY A 55 -1.44 -14.96 7.30
C GLY A 55 -0.06 -15.19 7.90
N GLU A 56 0.58 -16.26 7.45
CA GLU A 56 1.89 -16.67 7.93
C GLU A 56 3.06 -15.95 7.23
N LYS A 57 2.81 -14.92 6.42
CA LYS A 57 3.83 -14.29 5.59
C LYS A 57 4.85 -13.47 6.39
N TYR A 58 4.39 -12.73 7.39
CA TYR A 58 5.24 -11.88 8.23
C TYR A 58 5.27 -12.45 9.65
N LYS A 59 6.41 -12.97 10.08
CA LYS A 59 6.52 -13.66 11.39
C LYS A 59 7.57 -13.05 12.32
N ASN A 60 8.45 -12.21 11.79
CA ASN A 60 9.57 -11.62 12.51
C ASN A 60 9.79 -10.15 12.08
N MET A 61 10.66 -9.45 12.80
CA MET A 61 10.94 -8.03 12.54
C MET A 61 11.64 -7.78 11.20
N ASP A 62 12.41 -8.73 10.65
CA ASP A 62 13.01 -8.55 9.32
C ASP A 62 11.93 -8.52 8.23
N ASP A 63 10.86 -9.30 8.40
CA ASP A 63 9.69 -9.24 7.50
C ASP A 63 8.97 -7.89 7.62
N ILE A 64 8.85 -7.36 8.85
CA ILE A 64 8.28 -6.02 9.09
C ILE A 64 9.12 -4.93 8.41
N MET A 65 10.45 -5.01 8.50
CA MET A 65 11.34 -4.04 7.84
C MET A 65 11.19 -4.05 6.32
N LYS A 66 10.95 -5.22 5.70
CA LYS A 66 10.65 -5.30 4.26
C LYS A 66 9.33 -4.63 3.94
N LEU A 67 8.30 -4.92 4.75
CA LEU A 67 6.98 -4.33 4.60
C LEU A 67 7.02 -2.80 4.75
N GLN A 68 7.83 -2.30 5.67
CA GLN A 68 8.10 -0.88 5.82
C GLN A 68 8.70 -0.27 4.55
N GLY A 69 9.70 -0.92 3.96
CA GLY A 69 10.33 -0.44 2.72
C GLY A 69 9.35 -0.38 1.55
N GLU A 70 8.50 -1.40 1.41
CA GLU A 70 7.44 -1.42 0.40
C GLU A 70 6.44 -0.28 0.62
N TYR A 71 5.94 -0.13 1.86
CA TYR A 71 5.04 0.95 2.23
C TYR A 71 5.63 2.33 1.92
N GLU A 72 6.88 2.59 2.32
CA GLU A 72 7.55 3.87 2.10
C GLU A 72 7.70 4.18 0.60
N PHE A 73 8.03 3.18 -0.21
CA PHE A 73 8.11 3.33 -1.65
C PHE A 73 6.76 3.75 -2.25
N ILE A 74 5.68 3.03 -1.92
CA ILE A 74 4.35 3.30 -2.47
C ILE A 74 3.82 4.65 -1.99
N ARG A 75 4.00 4.96 -0.70
CA ARG A 75 3.64 6.24 -0.13
C ARG A 75 4.33 7.39 -0.86
N SER A 76 5.64 7.26 -1.11
CA SER A 76 6.41 8.27 -1.83
C SER A 76 5.94 8.41 -3.28
N TYR A 77 5.64 7.30 -3.95
CA TYR A 77 5.10 7.29 -5.31
C TYR A 77 3.76 8.02 -5.39
N MET A 78 2.81 7.68 -4.50
CA MET A 78 1.50 8.33 -4.44
C MET A 78 1.60 9.83 -4.12
N ASN A 79 2.45 10.22 -3.17
CA ASN A 79 2.68 11.63 -2.88
C ASN A 79 3.21 12.38 -4.12
N THR A 80 4.11 11.75 -4.90
CA THR A 80 4.65 12.36 -6.11
C THR A 80 3.58 12.57 -7.18
N LEU A 81 2.69 11.59 -7.37
CA LEU A 81 1.56 11.71 -8.32
C LEU A 81 0.62 12.87 -7.93
N GLU A 82 0.25 12.94 -6.65
CA GLU A 82 -0.62 14.00 -6.12
C GLU A 82 0.05 15.39 -6.12
N GLU A 83 1.37 15.47 -5.95
CA GLU A 83 2.11 16.73 -6.04
C GLU A 83 2.24 17.25 -7.47
N GLN A 84 2.30 16.36 -8.47
CA GLN A 84 2.28 16.74 -9.88
C GLN A 84 0.92 17.34 -10.26
N GLU A 85 -0.18 16.77 -9.76
CA GLU A 85 -1.55 17.30 -9.94
C GLU A 85 -1.69 18.76 -9.45
N LYS A 86 -1.05 19.11 -8.31
CA LYS A 86 -1.15 20.48 -7.74
C LYS A 86 -0.41 21.56 -8.55
N LYS A 87 0.42 21.17 -9.51
CA LYS A 87 1.23 22.10 -10.32
C LYS A 87 0.62 22.36 -11.70
N GLU A 88 -0.40 21.60 -12.09
CA GLU A 88 -1.18 21.76 -13.32
C GLU A 88 -2.43 22.61 -13.08
#